data_AF-A0A1Y1XXZ1-F1
#
_entry.id   AF-A0A1Y1XXZ1-F1
#
_cell.length_a   1.000
_cell.length_b   1.000
_cell.length_c   1.000
_cell.angle_alpha   90.00
_cell.angle_beta   90.00
_cell.angle_gamma   90.00
#
_symmetry.space_group_name_H-M   'P 1'
#
loop_
_entity.id
_entity.type
_entity.pdbx_description
1 polymer ?
#
loop_
_entity_poly.entity_id
_entity_poly.type
_entity_poly.pdbx_seq_one_letter_code
_entity_poly.pdbx_strand_id
1 'polypeptide(L)'
;MQKSYHPSITVKHQVHCAKYSTSLDPRGYIPVFEYTVCEQPVLWDRETGYVYWTGIWKAMGREKSEIAKLIDSNVELSGEVKKIRGGFLKIQGTWLRYERAYELARKTCWYIREDLEPIFG
;
A
#
# COMPACT_ATOMS: atom_id res chain seq x y z
N MET A 1 21.90 -6.53 -0.11
CA MET A 1 20.91 -7.51 0.36
C MET A 1 19.56 -7.12 -0.21
N GLN A 2 18.94 -8.00 -1.00
CA GLN A 2 17.59 -7.75 -1.53
C GLN A 2 16.62 -7.80 -0.34
N LYS A 3 15.95 -6.68 -0.04
CA LYS A 3 14.94 -6.65 1.01
C LYS A 3 13.82 -7.62 0.63
N SER A 4 13.57 -8.58 1.51
CA SER A 4 12.47 -9.52 1.40
C SER A 4 11.20 -8.81 1.89
N TYR A 5 10.24 -8.51 1.01
CA TYR A 5 8.96 -7.86 1.36
C TYR A 5 7.94 -8.86 1.92
N HIS A 6 8.40 -9.93 2.57
CA HIS A 6 7.53 -10.96 3.10
C HIS A 6 6.77 -10.44 4.33
N PRO A 7 5.53 -10.89 4.52
CA PRO A 7 4.73 -10.46 5.67
C PRO A 7 5.32 -10.93 7.00
N SER A 8 5.21 -10.09 8.03
CA SER A 8 5.30 -10.55 9.42
C SER A 8 4.12 -11.49 9.73
N ILE A 9 4.40 -12.57 10.46
CA ILE A 9 3.35 -13.48 10.94
C ILE A 9 2.67 -12.83 12.14
N THR A 10 1.36 -12.63 12.05
CA THR A 10 0.56 -12.07 13.16
C THR A 10 -0.64 -12.96 13.44
N VAL A 11 -1.16 -12.90 14.67
CA VAL A 11 -2.41 -13.59 15.03
C VAL A 11 -3.66 -12.82 14.59
N LYS A 12 -3.52 -11.50 14.34
CA LYS A 12 -4.63 -10.60 14.05
C LYS A 12 -5.08 -10.69 12.59
N HIS A 13 -4.13 -10.79 11.68
CA HIS A 13 -4.37 -10.71 10.24
C HIS A 13 -3.80 -11.91 9.51
N GLN A 14 -4.64 -12.59 8.74
CA GLN A 14 -4.21 -13.62 7.80
C GLN A 14 -3.89 -12.97 6.45
N VAL A 15 -2.63 -13.05 6.03
CA VAL A 15 -2.17 -12.50 4.76
C VAL A 15 -2.30 -13.55 3.66
N HIS A 16 -2.92 -13.18 2.55
CA HIS A 16 -3.09 -14.03 1.38
C HIS A 16 -2.26 -13.53 0.20
N CYS A 17 -1.95 -14.41 -0.75
CA CYS A 17 -1.35 -14.02 -2.03
C CYS A 17 -2.45 -13.86 -3.07
N ALA A 18 -2.40 -12.75 -3.82
CA ALA A 18 -3.28 -12.50 -4.96
C ALA A 18 -2.49 -11.94 -6.14
N LYS A 19 -3.15 -11.84 -7.30
CA LYS A 19 -2.59 -11.26 -8.52
C LYS A 19 -3.68 -10.50 -9.25
N TYR A 20 -3.41 -9.23 -9.58
CA TYR A 20 -4.36 -8.34 -10.24
C TYR A 20 -3.82 -7.85 -11.58
N SER A 21 -4.56 -8.08 -12.65
CA SER A 21 -4.18 -7.66 -14.01
C SER A 21 -4.22 -6.15 -14.16
N THR A 22 -3.22 -5.59 -14.83
CA THR A 22 -3.17 -4.16 -15.19
C THR A 22 -2.19 -3.94 -16.34
N SER A 23 -2.55 -3.08 -17.29
CA SER A 23 -1.65 -2.65 -18.37
C SER A 23 -0.66 -1.57 -17.93
N LEU A 24 -0.82 -1.02 -16.72
CA LEU A 24 0.06 0.01 -16.16
C LEU A 24 1.29 -0.56 -15.44
N ASP A 25 1.46 -1.87 -15.45
CA ASP A 25 2.66 -2.55 -14.98
C ASP A 25 3.30 -3.31 -16.14
N PRO A 26 4.62 -3.22 -16.37
CA PRO A 26 5.28 -3.93 -17.46
C PRO A 26 5.12 -5.45 -17.40
N ARG A 27 4.84 -6.01 -16.21
CA ARG A 27 4.53 -7.45 -16.06
C ARG A 27 3.13 -7.82 -16.57
N GLY A 28 2.26 -6.84 -16.83
CA GLY A 28 0.84 -7.04 -17.16
C GLY A 28 -0.05 -7.35 -15.94
N TYR A 29 0.52 -7.41 -14.75
CA TYR A 29 -0.16 -7.69 -13.50
C TYR A 29 0.66 -7.20 -12.30
N ILE A 30 0.03 -7.15 -11.13
CA ILE A 30 0.69 -6.90 -9.84
C ILE A 30 0.43 -8.10 -8.92
N PRO A 31 1.47 -8.87 -8.56
CA PRO A 31 1.36 -9.90 -7.54
C PRO A 31 1.40 -9.22 -6.16
N VAL A 32 0.40 -9.45 -5.31
CA VAL A 32 0.30 -8.80 -4.01
C VAL A 32 0.22 -9.79 -2.85
N PHE A 33 0.74 -9.38 -1.71
CA PHE A 33 0.22 -9.81 -0.42
C PHE A 33 -1.01 -8.95 -0.09
N GLU A 34 -2.05 -9.56 0.48
CA GLU A 34 -3.27 -8.84 0.85
C GLU A 34 -3.93 -9.32 2.14
N TYR A 35 -4.52 -8.36 2.84
CA TYR A 35 -5.49 -8.55 3.94
C TYR A 35 -6.39 -7.31 4.02
N THR A 36 -7.30 -7.25 5.01
CA THR A 36 -8.27 -6.17 5.15
C THR A 36 -8.20 -5.54 6.54
N VAL A 37 -8.26 -4.20 6.59
CA VAL A 37 -8.36 -3.40 7.82
C VAL A 37 -9.51 -2.42 7.64
N CYS A 38 -10.48 -2.42 8.56
CA CYS A 38 -11.65 -1.53 8.48
C CYS A 38 -12.34 -1.57 7.10
N GLU A 39 -12.56 -2.77 6.55
CA GLU A 39 -13.13 -3.02 5.23
C GLU A 39 -12.33 -2.44 4.03
N GLN A 40 -11.12 -1.94 4.28
CA GLN A 40 -10.22 -1.44 3.26
C GLN A 40 -9.08 -2.42 3.02
N PRO A 41 -8.71 -2.65 1.75
CA PRO A 41 -7.65 -3.60 1.43
C PRO A 41 -6.29 -3.00 1.79
N VAL A 42 -5.45 -3.75 2.49
CA VAL A 42 -4.02 -3.47 2.61
C VAL A 42 -3.29 -4.40 1.65
N LEU A 43 -2.62 -3.82 0.65
CA LEU A 43 -1.93 -4.53 -0.42
C LEU A 43 -0.50 -4.06 -0.52
N TRP A 44 0.43 -4.96 -0.82
CA TRP A 44 1.75 -4.58 -1.31
C TRP A 44 2.30 -5.60 -2.29
N ASP A 45 3.06 -5.10 -3.25
CA ASP A 45 3.66 -5.88 -4.32
C ASP A 45 4.76 -6.79 -3.77
N ARG A 46 4.63 -8.09 -4.04
CA ARG A 46 5.54 -9.13 -3.52
C ARG A 46 6.95 -9.05 -4.10
N GLU A 47 7.09 -8.44 -5.26
CA GLU A 47 8.36 -8.36 -6.00
C GLU A 47 8.99 -6.97 -5.91
N THR A 48 8.18 -5.91 -5.98
CA THR A 48 8.70 -4.53 -6.00
C THR A 48 8.61 -3.82 -4.65
N GLY A 49 7.79 -4.31 -3.72
CA GLY A 49 7.56 -3.68 -2.42
C GLY A 49 6.69 -2.43 -2.46
N TYR A 50 6.12 -2.04 -3.61
CA TYR A 50 5.17 -0.94 -3.66
C TYR A 50 3.94 -1.26 -2.81
N VAL A 51 3.55 -0.32 -1.96
CA VAL A 51 2.45 -0.43 -1.00
C VAL A 51 1.25 0.35 -1.50
N TYR A 52 0.07 -0.24 -1.46
CA TYR A 52 -1.18 0.42 -1.81
C TYR A 52 -1.62 1.41 -0.72
N TRP A 53 -1.05 2.61 -0.78
CA TRP A 53 -1.27 3.66 0.20
C TRP A 53 -2.73 4.11 0.30
N THR A 54 -3.47 4.11 -0.81
CA THR A 54 -4.90 4.48 -0.78
C THR A 54 -5.72 3.56 0.13
N GLY A 55 -5.41 2.27 0.20
CA GLY A 55 -6.09 1.34 1.11
C GLY A 55 -5.85 1.68 2.57
N ILE A 56 -4.57 1.84 2.95
CA ILE A 56 -4.16 2.23 4.31
C ILE A 56 -4.79 3.57 4.71
N TRP A 57 -4.79 4.55 3.81
CA TRP A 57 -5.34 5.88 4.08
C TRP A 57 -6.85 5.83 4.34
N LYS A 58 -7.59 5.04 3.55
CA LYS A 58 -9.03 4.83 3.78
C LYS A 58 -9.29 4.04 5.06
N ALA A 59 -8.41 3.09 5.42
CA ALA A 59 -8.53 2.33 6.68
C ALA A 59 -8.43 3.25 7.91
N MET A 60 -7.74 4.39 7.78
CA MET A 60 -7.72 5.47 8.78
C MET A 60 -9.02 6.31 8.83
N GLY A 61 -10.04 5.97 8.03
CA GLY A 61 -11.27 6.76 7.91
C GLY A 61 -11.10 8.08 7.15
N ARG A 62 -10.03 8.21 6.35
CA ARG A 62 -9.72 9.45 5.61
C ARG A 62 -10.12 9.38 4.15
N GLU A 63 -10.40 10.54 3.57
CA GLU A 63 -10.82 10.67 2.19
C GLU A 63 -9.66 10.50 1.21
N LYS A 64 -9.91 9.81 0.09
CA LYS A 64 -8.90 9.58 -0.96
C LYS A 64 -8.36 10.89 -1.55
N SER A 65 -9.18 11.94 -1.59
CA SER A 65 -8.82 13.26 -2.11
C SER A 65 -7.72 13.94 -1.28
N GLU A 66 -7.60 13.62 0.01
CA GLU A 66 -6.56 14.16 0.89
C GLU A 66 -5.16 13.65 0.52
N ILE A 67 -5.06 12.48 -0.12
CA ILE A 67 -3.78 11.90 -0.55
C ILE A 67 -3.11 12.79 -1.60
N ALA A 68 -3.89 13.44 -2.48
CA ALA A 68 -3.33 14.36 -3.47
C ALA A 68 -2.65 15.54 -2.77
N LYS A 69 -3.34 16.18 -1.81
CA LYS A 69 -2.79 17.28 -1.01
C LYS A 69 -1.52 16.89 -0.26
N LEU A 70 -1.47 15.66 0.28
CA LEU A 70 -0.30 15.14 0.98
C LEU A 70 0.92 14.97 0.05
N ILE A 71 0.70 14.52 -1.18
CA ILE A 71 1.77 14.36 -2.17
C ILE A 71 2.21 15.73 -2.71
N ASP A 72 1.26 16.61 -3.03
CA ASP A 72 1.55 17.93 -3.60
C ASP A 72 2.33 18.82 -2.61
N SER A 73 2.13 18.63 -1.31
CA SER A 73 2.88 19.32 -0.26
C SER A 73 4.26 18.72 0.04
N ASN A 74 4.62 17.59 -0.57
CA ASN A 74 5.90 16.94 -0.37
C ASN A 74 6.53 16.50 -1.71
N VAL A 75 7.36 17.38 -2.27
CA VAL A 75 8.04 17.17 -3.55
C VAL A 75 8.88 15.89 -3.57
N GLU A 76 9.51 15.51 -2.46
CA GLU A 76 10.30 14.28 -2.37
C GLU A 76 9.43 13.02 -2.48
N LEU A 77 8.20 13.05 -1.94
CA LEU A 77 7.25 11.95 -2.09
C LEU A 77 6.77 11.79 -3.54
N SER A 78 6.67 12.88 -4.31
CA SER A 78 6.12 12.84 -5.67
C SER A 78 6.89 11.90 -6.61
N GLY A 79 8.22 11.80 -6.48
CA GLY A 79 9.07 10.93 -7.28
C GLY A 79 8.96 9.43 -6.97
N GLU A 80 8.34 9.08 -5.83
CA GLU A 80 8.24 7.71 -5.31
C GLU A 80 6.82 7.15 -5.42
N VAL A 81 5.92 7.90 -6.07
CA VAL A 81 4.51 7.58 -6.24
C VAL A 81 4.26 6.92 -7.59
N LYS A 82 3.61 5.76 -7.56
CA LYS A 82 2.96 5.15 -8.72
C LYS A 82 1.44 5.34 -8.62
N LYS A 83 0.83 5.91 -9.66
CA LYS A 83 -0.64 6.00 -9.76
C LYS A 83 -1.17 4.93 -10.69
N ILE A 84 -2.02 4.06 -10.18
CA ILE A 84 -2.76 3.09 -11.01
C ILE A 84 -4.15 3.67 -11.29
N ARG A 85 -4.47 3.83 -12.57
CA ARG A 85 -5.75 4.36 -13.08
C ARG A 85 -6.32 3.36 -14.09
N GLY A 86 -7.61 3.06 -14.00
CA GLY A 86 -8.24 2.04 -14.87
C GLY A 86 -7.82 0.60 -14.52
N GLY A 87 -8.48 -0.37 -15.15
CA GLY A 87 -8.32 -1.79 -14.82
C GLY A 87 -9.05 -2.19 -13.54
N PHE A 88 -8.56 -3.22 -12.83
CA PHE A 88 -9.24 -3.78 -11.66
C PHE A 88 -9.39 -2.78 -10.52
N LEU A 89 -10.63 -2.52 -10.08
CA LEU A 89 -10.95 -1.42 -9.15
C LEU A 89 -10.19 -1.48 -7.81
N LYS A 90 -9.97 -2.68 -7.26
CA LYS A 90 -9.34 -2.88 -5.94
C LYS A 90 -7.92 -2.29 -5.84
N ILE A 91 -7.18 -2.25 -6.96
CA ILE A 91 -5.79 -1.77 -7.00
C ILE A 91 -5.66 -0.31 -7.49
N GLN A 92 -6.78 0.36 -7.81
CA GLN A 92 -6.74 1.71 -8.37
C GLN A 92 -6.51 2.78 -7.30
N GLY A 93 -5.37 3.46 -7.41
CA GLY A 93 -5.05 4.56 -6.51
C GLY A 93 -3.55 4.82 -6.44
N THR A 94 -3.13 5.29 -5.27
CA THR A 94 -1.75 5.67 -5.00
C THR A 94 -1.01 4.49 -4.42
N TRP A 95 0.11 4.16 -5.05
CA TRP A 95 1.09 3.21 -4.55
C TRP A 95 2.37 3.96 -4.22
N LEU A 96 2.99 3.63 -3.08
CA LEU A 96 4.24 4.23 -2.61
C LEU A 96 5.31 3.16 -2.48
N ARG A 97 6.58 3.50 -2.68
CA ARG A 97 7.68 2.61 -2.29
C ARG A 97 7.59 2.26 -0.80
N TYR A 98 8.00 1.04 -0.46
CA TYR A 98 7.94 0.50 0.89
C TYR A 98 8.49 1.46 1.95
N GLU A 99 9.69 1.97 1.75
CA GLU A 99 10.38 2.87 2.69
C GLU A 99 9.55 4.13 2.98
N ARG A 100 8.97 4.73 1.93
CA ARG A 100 8.17 5.94 2.06
C ARG A 100 6.80 5.67 2.68
N ALA A 101 6.18 4.55 2.33
CA ALA A 101 4.95 4.11 2.97
C ALA A 101 5.15 3.88 4.47
N TYR A 102 6.26 3.24 4.85
CA TYR A 102 6.62 3.00 6.24
C TYR A 102 6.87 4.29 7.02
N GLU A 103 7.71 5.19 6.49
CA GLU A 103 8.00 6.49 7.11
C GLU A 103 6.74 7.33 7.31
N LEU A 104 5.83 7.31 6.32
CA LEU A 104 4.59 8.04 6.39
C LEU A 104 3.62 7.39 7.39
N ALA A 105 3.48 6.06 7.36
CA ALA A 105 2.64 5.31 8.30
C ALA A 105 3.03 5.58 9.76
N ARG A 106 4.34 5.61 10.07
CA ARG A 106 4.83 5.95 11.41
C ARG A 106 4.39 7.33 11.90
N LYS A 107 4.17 8.28 11.00
CA LYS A 107 3.76 9.66 11.32
C LYS A 107 2.24 9.81 11.37
N THR A 108 1.49 9.07 10.54
CA THR A 108 0.06 9.34 10.31
C THR A 108 -0.88 8.22 10.72
N CYS A 109 -0.40 6.99 10.87
CA CYS A 109 -1.24 5.78 11.02
C CYS A 109 -1.24 5.22 12.45
N TRP A 110 -1.07 6.06 13.47
CA TRP A 110 -1.01 5.64 14.88
C TRP A 110 -2.19 4.75 15.31
N TYR A 111 -3.41 5.07 14.85
CA TYR A 111 -4.64 4.38 15.25
C TYR A 111 -4.77 2.95 14.70
N ILE A 112 -4.12 2.63 13.58
CA ILE A 112 -4.13 1.29 12.97
C ILE A 112 -2.74 0.64 12.99
N ARG A 113 -1.80 1.18 13.77
CA ARG A 113 -0.38 0.77 13.72
C ARG A 113 -0.18 -0.75 13.92
N GLU A 114 -0.97 -1.36 14.80
CA GLU A 114 -0.92 -2.80 15.08
C GLU A 114 -1.52 -3.61 13.92
N ASP A 115 -2.49 -3.04 13.21
CA ASP A 115 -3.02 -3.65 12.00
C ASP A 115 -2.02 -3.65 10.85
N LEU A 116 -1.01 -2.78 10.89
CA LEU A 116 0.03 -2.68 9.86
C LEU A 116 1.28 -3.53 10.17
N GLU A 117 1.32 -4.24 11.29
CA GLU A 117 2.40 -5.18 11.64
C GLU A 117 2.70 -6.17 10.49
N PRO A 118 1.71 -6.81 9.81
CA PRO A 118 2.01 -7.76 8.74
C PRO A 118 2.83 -7.19 7.60
N ILE A 119 2.76 -5.89 7.31
CA ILE A 119 3.52 -5.25 6.23
C ILE A 119 4.79 -4.56 6.74
N PHE A 120 4.76 -3.97 7.95
CA PHE A 120 5.78 -3.02 8.41
C PHE A 120 6.66 -3.50 9.55
N GLY A 121 6.47 -4.72 10.06
CA GLY A 121 7.31 -5.30 11.11
C GLY A 121 6.50 -5.59 12.34
#